data_AF-X1TVH1-F1
#
_entry.id   AF-X1TVH1-F1
#
_cell.length_a   1.000
_cell.length_b   1.000
_cell.length_c   1.000
_cell.angle_alpha   90.00
_cell.angle_beta   90.00
_cell.angle_gamma   90.00
#
_symmetry.space_group_name_H-M   'P 1'
#
loop_
_entity.id
_entity.type
_entity.pdbx_description
1 polymer ?
#
loop_
_entity_poly.entity_id
_entity_poly.type
_entity_poly.pdbx_seq_one_letter_code
_entity_poly.pdbx_strand_id
1 'polypeptide(L)'
;MANFGRILSNFGTSGWPLAAPRYSLFSLCSSPPKFPPMSKGVTPRSQDYARWYTDVIRKAELADYGPVKGTMVIRPYGYAIWEAIKEAY
;
A
#
# COMPACT_ATOMS: atom_id res chain seq x y z
N MET A 1 -0.91 45.17 4.09
CA MET A 1 -1.48 43.82 4.25
C MET A 1 -1.70 43.57 5.75
N ALA A 2 -2.61 44.28 6.41
CA ALA A 2 -4.06 44.07 6.44
C ALA A 2 -4.48 42.67 6.97
N ASN A 3 -4.64 42.63 8.30
CA ASN A 3 -5.74 41.95 9.01
C ASN A 3 -5.60 40.46 9.39
N PHE A 4 -4.75 40.17 10.40
CA PHE A 4 -4.75 38.88 11.13
C PHE A 4 -4.77 39.06 12.66
N GLY A 5 -5.33 40.17 13.15
CA GLY A 5 -5.30 40.56 14.57
C GLY A 5 -6.66 40.70 15.25
N ARG A 6 -7.76 40.18 14.66
CA ARG A 6 -9.13 40.49 15.10
C ARG A 6 -10.05 39.28 15.29
N ILE A 7 -9.50 38.11 15.61
CA ILE A 7 -10.29 36.88 15.86
C ILE A 7 -9.85 36.20 17.17
N LEU A 8 -9.53 36.95 18.23
CA LEU A 8 -9.27 36.38 19.56
C LEU A 8 -9.89 37.16 20.74
N SER A 9 -10.80 38.10 20.51
CA SER A 9 -11.35 38.93 21.59
C SER A 9 -12.82 38.69 21.94
N ASN A 10 -13.51 37.73 21.31
CA ASN A 10 -14.97 37.59 21.45
C ASN A 10 -15.49 36.25 21.97
N PHE A 11 -14.65 35.40 22.59
CA PHE A 11 -15.19 34.26 23.34
C PHE A 11 -15.40 34.64 24.80
N GLY A 12 -16.58 35.19 25.03
CA GLY A 12 -17.10 35.53 26.34
C GLY A 12 -17.05 34.36 27.31
N THR A 13 -16.64 34.71 28.52
CA THR A 13 -16.83 33.99 29.77
C THR A 13 -18.32 33.78 30.04
N SER A 14 -18.85 32.58 29.81
CA SER A 14 -19.95 32.03 30.63
C SER A 14 -20.24 30.56 30.28
N GLY A 15 -20.08 29.69 31.28
CA GLY A 15 -20.80 28.41 31.34
C GLY A 15 -20.23 27.25 30.53
N TRP A 16 -19.05 26.75 30.89
CA TRP A 16 -18.69 25.36 30.55
C TRP A 16 -19.23 24.43 31.65
N PRO A 17 -20.14 23.48 31.34
CA PRO A 17 -20.49 22.44 32.31
C PRO A 17 -19.27 21.51 32.51
N LEU A 18 -18.82 21.42 33.76
CA LEU A 18 -17.78 20.52 34.24
C LEU A 18 -18.28 19.06 34.23
N ALA A 19 -18.48 18.47 33.04
CA ALA A 19 -18.68 17.03 32.86
C ALA A 19 -18.58 16.65 31.38
N ALA A 20 -17.40 16.84 30.76
CA ALA A 20 -17.09 16.16 29.50
C ALA A 20 -16.16 14.98 29.81
N PRO A 21 -16.59 13.72 29.61
CA PRO A 21 -15.72 12.57 29.78
C PRO A 21 -14.57 12.66 28.78
N ARG A 22 -13.36 12.47 29.29
CA ARG A 22 -12.09 12.38 28.56
C ARG A 22 -12.07 11.13 27.68
N TYR A 23 -12.95 11.04 26.68
CA TYR A 23 -12.82 10.01 25.64
C TYR A 23 -11.87 10.54 24.57
N SER A 24 -10.75 9.85 24.48
CA SER A 24 -9.67 10.03 23.54
C SER A 24 -10.18 10.09 22.10
N LEU A 25 -10.27 11.31 21.55
CA LEU A 25 -10.39 11.55 20.11
C LEU A 25 -9.07 11.26 19.36
N PHE A 26 -8.03 10.79 20.05
CA PHE A 26 -6.74 10.42 19.46
C PHE A 26 -6.67 8.97 18.96
N SER A 27 -7.80 8.23 18.97
CA SER A 27 -7.83 6.82 18.59
C SER A 27 -8.49 6.53 17.22
N LEU A 28 -8.91 7.54 16.45
CA LEU A 28 -9.65 7.33 15.20
C LEU A 28 -8.81 7.48 13.90
N CYS A 29 -7.47 7.49 13.98
CA CYS A 29 -6.60 7.71 12.81
C CYS A 29 -5.65 6.54 12.48
N SER A 30 -5.98 5.30 12.83
CA SER A 30 -5.10 4.15 12.56
C SER A 30 -5.82 2.91 12.04
N SER A 31 -6.92 3.09 11.30
CA SER A 31 -7.46 2.01 10.46
C SER A 31 -6.96 2.20 9.03
N PRO A 32 -5.96 1.42 8.56
CA PRO A 32 -5.59 1.44 7.15
C PRO A 32 -6.79 0.98 6.29
N PRO A 33 -6.99 1.57 5.10
CA PRO A 33 -8.13 1.25 4.25
C PRO A 33 -8.10 -0.22 3.82
N LYS A 34 -9.15 -0.98 4.16
CA LYS A 34 -9.36 -2.36 3.70
C LYS A 34 -9.87 -2.31 2.27
N PHE A 35 -8.97 -2.44 1.29
CA PHE A 35 -9.36 -2.66 -0.10
C PHE A 35 -9.67 -4.16 -0.32
N PRO A 36 -10.86 -4.51 -0.83
CA PRO A 36 -11.16 -5.88 -1.23
C PRO A 36 -10.24 -6.31 -2.39
N PRO A 37 -9.90 -7.61 -2.51
CA PRO A 37 -9.01 -8.07 -3.57
C PRO A 37 -9.66 -7.85 -4.94
N MET A 38 -9.17 -6.87 -5.69
CA MET A 38 -9.46 -6.79 -7.12
C MET A 38 -8.73 -7.93 -7.84
N SER A 39 -9.52 -8.71 -8.57
CA SER A 39 -9.13 -9.90 -9.34
C SER A 39 -8.73 -11.12 -8.51
N LYS A 40 -9.39 -12.24 -8.81
CA LYS A 40 -9.24 -13.53 -8.12
C LYS A 40 -7.81 -14.04 -8.29
N GLY A 41 -6.95 -13.75 -7.31
CA GLY A 41 -5.71 -14.48 -7.03
C GLY A 41 -4.39 -13.76 -7.26
N VAL A 42 -4.35 -12.44 -7.50
CA VAL A 42 -3.08 -11.68 -7.46
C VAL A 42 -3.15 -10.70 -6.28
N THR A 43 -2.17 -10.73 -5.39
CA THR A 43 -2.07 -9.74 -4.30
C THR A 43 -1.93 -8.33 -4.87
N PRO A 44 -2.63 -7.32 -4.33
CA PRO A 44 -2.42 -5.95 -4.77
C PRO A 44 -1.00 -5.48 -4.44
N ARG A 45 -0.34 -4.83 -5.40
CA ARG A 45 1.05 -4.35 -5.29
C ARG A 45 1.27 -3.44 -4.07
N SER A 46 0.25 -2.72 -3.61
CA SER A 46 0.32 -1.77 -2.50
C SER A 46 0.33 -2.42 -1.10
N GLN A 47 -0.09 -3.68 -0.96
CA GLN A 47 -0.09 -4.37 0.33
C GLN A 47 1.16 -5.24 0.51
N ASP A 48 1.51 -6.01 -0.52
CA ASP A 48 2.65 -6.94 -0.46
C ASP A 48 3.31 -7.04 -1.83
N TYR A 49 4.41 -6.32 -1.99
CA TYR A 49 5.17 -6.29 -3.23
C TYR A 49 5.87 -7.62 -3.51
N ALA A 50 6.44 -8.26 -2.49
CA ALA A 50 7.23 -9.48 -2.65
C ALA A 50 6.34 -10.63 -3.14
N ARG A 51 5.16 -10.76 -2.54
CA ARG A 51 4.18 -11.76 -2.96
C ARG A 51 3.58 -11.43 -4.32
N TRP A 52 3.25 -10.17 -4.59
CA TRP A 52 2.75 -9.74 -5.90
C TRP A 52 3.73 -10.07 -7.03
N TYR A 53 5.01 -9.78 -6.86
CA TYR A 53 6.03 -10.05 -7.87
C TYR A 53 6.13 -11.54 -8.21
N THR A 54 6.13 -12.37 -7.18
CA THR A 54 6.15 -13.83 -7.32
C THR A 54 4.89 -14.34 -8.03
N ASP A 55 3.72 -13.86 -7.62
CA ASP A 55 2.44 -14.27 -8.19
C ASP A 55 2.33 -13.87 -9.68
N VAL A 56 2.85 -12.70 -10.04
CA VAL A 56 2.90 -12.25 -11.45
C VAL A 56 3.80 -13.16 -12.29
N ILE A 57 5.02 -13.45 -11.82
CA ILE A 57 5.96 -14.32 -12.57
C ILE A 57 5.39 -15.72 -12.78
N ARG A 58 4.76 -16.28 -11.74
CA ARG A 58 4.18 -17.63 -11.81
C ARG A 58 2.96 -17.68 -12.73
N LYS A 59 2.10 -16.66 -12.69
CA LYS A 59 0.89 -16.58 -13.52
C LYS A 59 1.15 -16.23 -14.97
N ALA A 60 2.18 -15.41 -15.24
CA ALA A 60 2.62 -15.06 -16.59
C ALA A 60 3.49 -16.16 -17.22
N GLU A 61 3.65 -17.28 -16.54
CA GLU A 61 4.39 -18.43 -17.01
C GLU A 61 5.88 -18.21 -17.33
N LEU A 62 6.51 -17.26 -16.64
CA LEU A 62 7.87 -16.83 -16.92
C LEU A 62 8.93 -17.70 -16.22
N ALA A 63 8.71 -18.00 -14.94
CA ALA A 63 9.63 -18.82 -14.15
C ALA A 63 8.90 -19.55 -13.01
N ASP A 64 9.48 -20.68 -12.59
CA ASP A 64 9.02 -21.51 -11.48
C ASP A 64 10.08 -21.70 -10.42
N TYR A 65 9.66 -22.16 -9.23
CA TYR A 65 10.60 -22.47 -8.17
C TYR A 65 11.41 -23.72 -8.52
N GLY A 66 12.73 -23.64 -8.34
CA GLY A 66 13.62 -24.78 -8.48
C GLY A 66 13.62 -25.68 -7.24
N PRO A 67 14.30 -26.84 -7.32
CA PRO A 67 14.39 -27.80 -6.22
C PRO A 67 15.22 -27.27 -5.03
N VAL A 68 16.05 -26.25 -5.25
CA VAL A 68 16.91 -25.64 -4.22
C VAL A 68 16.39 -24.24 -3.87
N LYS A 69 16.38 -23.91 -2.57
CA LYS A 69 15.99 -22.57 -2.10
C LYS A 69 16.87 -21.50 -2.76
N GLY A 70 16.25 -20.45 -3.26
CA GLY A 70 16.94 -19.37 -3.98
C GLY A 70 17.16 -19.63 -5.47
N THR A 71 16.79 -20.79 -5.98
CA THR A 71 16.82 -21.08 -7.42
C THR A 71 15.44 -20.91 -8.05
N MET A 72 15.41 -20.37 -9.27
CA MET A 72 14.23 -20.33 -10.12
C MET A 72 14.57 -20.96 -11.47
N VAL A 73 13.66 -21.79 -11.98
CA VAL A 73 13.75 -22.40 -13.30
C VAL A 73 12.99 -21.50 -14.27
N ILE A 74 13.68 -20.97 -15.28
CA ILE A 74 13.08 -20.13 -16.31
C ILE A 74 12.33 -21.03 -17.30
N ARG A 75 11.08 -20.69 -17.60
CA ARG A 75 10.27 -21.40 -18.60
C ARG A 75 10.64 -20.94 -20.03
N PRO A 76 10.31 -21.72 -21.07
CA PRO A 76 10.63 -21.36 -22.46
C PRO A 76 10.15 -19.96 -22.86
N TYR A 77 8.98 -19.53 -22.35
CA TYR A 77 8.45 -18.20 -22.62
C TYR A 77 9.29 -17.08 -21.99
N GLY A 78 9.73 -17.24 -20.74
CA GLY A 78 10.63 -16.29 -20.09
C GLY A 78 12.02 -16.25 -20.76
N TYR A 79 12.49 -17.39 -21.26
CA TYR A 79 13.76 -17.49 -21.96
C TYR A 79 13.73 -16.77 -23.32
N ALA A 80 12.62 -16.86 -24.06
CA ALA A 80 12.45 -16.14 -25.33
C ALA A 80 12.58 -14.62 -25.16
N ILE A 81 12.05 -14.06 -24.06
CA ILE A 81 12.20 -12.63 -23.75
C ILE A 81 13.67 -12.28 -23.49
N TRP A 82 14.39 -13.14 -22.77
CA TRP A 82 15.80 -12.92 -22.49
C TRP A 82 16.66 -12.94 -23.77
N GLU A 83 16.42 -13.88 -24.69
CA GLU A 83 17.11 -13.89 -25.98
C GLU A 83 16.81 -12.62 -26.80
N ALA A 84 15.56 -12.16 -26.81
CA ALA A 84 15.19 -10.91 -27.50
C ALA A 84 15.91 -9.68 -26.92
N ILE A 85 16.11 -9.64 -25.60
CA ILE A 85 16.90 -8.57 -24.95
C ILE A 85 18.37 -8.71 -25.33
N LYS A 86 18.93 -9.92 -25.29
CA LYS A 86 20.33 -10.18 -25.62
C LYS A 86 20.66 -9.88 -27.09
N GLU A 87 19.74 -10.10 -28.01
CA GLU A 87 19.92 -9.74 -29.43
C GLU A 87 19.89 -8.23 -29.65
N ALA A 88 19.16 -7.49 -28.82
CA ALA A 88 19.04 -6.04 -28.93
C ALA A 88 20.27 -5.25 -28.42
N TYR A 89 21.18 -5.90 -27.68
CA TYR A 89 22.37 -5.29 -27.08
C TYR A 89 23.66 -5.92 -27.59
#